data_AF-A0AAU8EQD2-F1
#
_entry.id   AF-A0AAU8EQD2-F1
#
_cell.length_a   1.000
_cell.length_b   1.000
_cell.length_c   1.000
_cell.angle_alpha   90.00
_cell.angle_beta   90.00
_cell.angle_gamma   90.00
#
_symmetry.space_group_name_H-M   'P 1'
#
loop_
_entity.id
_entity.type
_entity.pdbx_description
1 polymer ?
#
loop_
_entity_poly.entity_id
_entity_poly.type
_entity_poly.pdbx_seq_one_letter_code
_entity_poly.pdbx_strand_id
1 'polypeptide(L)'
;MLELRRIYWTRAALRMAYFAATVWLVVAVILSFQPNTTHVTLGKTSPSVASIMREMFDGILAAITAPGLVIVALIITVLIIRSRDVRRRDPVRRFTRQQRREGMARAGGQCEMEAGFRRRCSRPAEHGDHFYPWSKGGSTSLQNFVAACSRCNRAKGAQIPSPAQQERLEGRRRTYVTLEVAVAVGERQPLP
;
A
#
# COMPACT_ATOMS: atom_id res chain seq x y z
N MET A 1 2.94 16.94 -5.07
CA MET A 1 2.37 17.17 -3.72
C MET A 1 3.09 16.32 -2.66
N LEU A 2 3.46 16.92 -1.50
CA LEU A 2 4.19 16.22 -0.42
C LEU A 2 3.39 15.06 0.21
N GLU A 3 2.05 15.12 0.14
CA GLU A 3 1.17 14.15 0.81
C GLU A 3 1.24 12.74 0.20
N LEU A 4 1.14 12.61 -1.14
CA LEU A 4 1.20 11.29 -1.79
C LEU A 4 2.55 10.61 -1.53
N ARG A 5 3.64 11.37 -1.61
CA ARG A 5 5.01 10.90 -1.34
C ARG A 5 5.10 10.31 0.07
N ARG A 6 4.63 11.05 1.07
CA ARG A 6 4.58 10.55 2.46
C ARG A 6 3.78 9.25 2.56
N ILE A 7 2.55 9.22 2.05
CA ILE A 7 1.68 8.03 2.13
C ILE A 7 2.31 6.81 1.45
N TYR A 8 2.85 7.00 0.25
CA TYR A 8 3.47 5.94 -0.53
C TYR A 8 4.65 5.32 0.23
N TRP A 9 5.59 6.15 0.69
CA TRP A 9 6.78 5.67 1.40
C TRP A 9 6.46 5.09 2.78
N THR A 10 5.48 5.64 3.51
CA THR A 10 5.01 5.02 4.76
C THR A 10 4.48 3.62 4.52
N ARG A 11 3.65 3.41 3.48
CA ARG A 11 3.12 2.07 3.18
C ARG A 11 4.18 1.12 2.62
N ALA A 12 5.14 1.62 1.85
CA ALA A 12 6.28 0.84 1.40
C ALA A 12 7.13 0.38 2.59
N ALA A 13 7.47 1.30 3.51
CA ALA A 13 8.21 0.99 4.73
C ALA A 13 7.49 -0.04 5.60
N LEU A 14 6.17 0.09 5.80
CA LEU A 14 5.38 -0.90 6.56
C LEU A 14 5.43 -2.30 5.93
N ARG A 15 5.37 -2.40 4.60
CA ARG A 15 5.50 -3.71 3.91
C ARG A 15 6.89 -4.30 4.09
N MET A 16 7.94 -3.49 3.96
CA MET A 16 9.32 -3.93 4.17
C MET A 16 9.55 -4.36 5.62
N ALA A 17 9.06 -3.58 6.58
CA ALA A 17 9.15 -3.90 8.01
C ALA A 17 8.40 -5.20 8.34
N TYR A 18 7.20 -5.39 7.78
CA TYR A 18 6.45 -6.64 7.96
C TYR A 18 7.19 -7.84 7.37
N PHE A 19 7.74 -7.70 6.16
CA PHE A 19 8.57 -8.74 5.54
C PHE A 19 9.79 -9.06 6.41
N ALA A 20 10.55 -8.05 6.84
CA ALA A 20 11.72 -8.23 7.69
C ALA A 20 11.36 -8.89 9.03
N ALA A 21 10.27 -8.47 9.68
CA ALA A 21 9.81 -9.07 10.93
C ALA A 21 9.35 -10.53 10.75
N THR A 22 8.75 -10.86 9.61
CA THR A 22 8.37 -12.24 9.26
C THR A 22 9.60 -13.10 9.04
N VAL A 23 10.60 -12.60 8.30
CA VAL A 23 11.87 -13.30 8.11
C VAL A 23 12.57 -13.49 9.46
N TRP A 24 12.60 -12.46 10.31
CA TRP A 24 13.16 -12.55 11.66
C TRP A 24 12.46 -13.63 12.49
N LEU A 25 11.11 -13.67 12.48
CA LEU A 25 10.34 -14.70 13.16
C LEU A 25 10.73 -16.11 12.69
N VAL A 26 10.79 -16.33 11.37
CA VAL A 26 11.14 -17.63 10.79
C VAL A 26 12.55 -18.05 11.20
N VAL A 27 13.52 -17.14 11.10
CA VAL A 27 14.92 -17.40 11.50
C VAL A 27 15.02 -17.69 12.99
N ALA A 28 14.34 -16.92 13.84
CA ALA A 28 14.35 -17.13 15.29
C ALA A 28 13.78 -18.52 15.66
N VAL A 29 12.69 -18.93 15.02
CA VAL A 29 12.11 -20.28 15.20
C VAL A 29 13.09 -21.36 14.76
N ILE A 30 13.71 -21.24 13.58
CA ILE A 30 14.71 -22.22 13.10
C ILE A 30 15.89 -22.35 14.07
N LEU A 31 16.40 -21.21 14.56
CA LEU A 31 17.52 -21.19 15.50
C LEU A 31 17.14 -21.76 16.87
N SER A 32 15.88 -21.65 17.30
CA SER A 32 15.42 -22.25 18.57
C SER A 32 15.46 -23.78 18.59
N PHE A 33 15.53 -24.42 17.42
CA PHE A 33 15.71 -25.88 17.29
C PHE A 33 17.18 -26.32 17.20
N GLN A 34 18.15 -25.39 17.18
CA GLN A 34 19.56 -25.76 17.20
C GLN A 34 19.95 -26.21 18.61
N PRO A 35 20.57 -27.39 18.79
CA PRO A 35 20.97 -27.87 20.10
C PRO A 35 22.03 -26.93 20.68
N ASN A 36 21.79 -26.43 21.91
CA ASN A 36 22.82 -25.74 22.68
C ASN A 36 23.94 -26.73 22.99
N THR A 37 25.09 -26.62 22.31
CA THR A 37 26.29 -27.42 22.60
C THR A 37 26.99 -27.02 23.90
N THR A 38 26.47 -26.00 24.58
CA THR A 38 26.95 -25.54 25.88
C THR A 38 26.18 -26.27 26.98
N HIS A 39 26.82 -27.31 27.54
CA HIS A 39 26.61 -27.97 28.84
C HIS A 39 26.61 -29.52 28.73
N VAL A 40 27.70 -30.08 28.20
CA VAL A 40 28.20 -31.37 28.72
C VAL A 40 28.90 -31.09 30.05
N THR A 41 28.15 -30.70 31.08
CA THR A 41 28.65 -30.74 32.46
C THR A 41 28.48 -32.17 32.95
N LEU A 42 29.60 -32.88 33.05
CA LEU A 42 29.67 -34.19 33.69
C LEU A 42 29.04 -34.12 35.10
N GLY A 43 27.98 -34.91 35.29
CA GLY A 43 27.46 -35.26 36.61
C GLY A 43 26.16 -34.57 37.02
N LYS A 44 25.01 -35.17 36.65
CA LYS A 44 23.85 -35.46 37.53
C LYS A 44 22.64 -35.87 36.69
N THR A 45 22.05 -37.02 37.04
CA THR A 45 20.69 -37.53 36.71
C THR A 45 20.18 -37.35 35.27
N SER A 46 19.79 -38.45 34.64
CA SER A 46 19.09 -38.45 33.36
C SER A 46 17.89 -37.47 33.40
N PRO A 47 17.85 -36.45 32.52
CA PRO A 47 16.77 -35.48 32.54
C PRO A 47 15.43 -36.17 32.26
N SER A 48 14.40 -35.80 33.02
CA SER A 48 13.04 -36.29 32.76
C SER A 48 12.55 -35.77 31.40
N VAL A 49 11.68 -36.54 30.73
CA VAL A 49 11.04 -36.08 29.47
C VAL A 49 10.35 -34.71 29.68
N ALA A 50 9.78 -34.48 30.86
CA ALA A 50 9.10 -33.22 31.20
C ALA A 50 10.04 -32.00 31.34
N SER A 51 11.29 -32.18 31.75
CA SER A 51 12.27 -31.07 31.81
C SER A 51 12.76 -30.70 30.41
N ILE A 52 13.03 -31.70 29.56
CA ILE A 52 13.43 -31.48 28.16
C ILE A 52 12.33 -30.73 27.40
N MET A 53 11.07 -31.15 27.54
CA MET A 53 9.95 -30.48 26.86
C MET A 53 9.80 -29.03 27.31
N ARG A 54 9.92 -28.73 28.61
CA ARG A 54 9.82 -27.35 29.13
C ARG A 54 10.93 -26.43 28.59
N GLU A 55 12.18 -26.89 28.59
CA GLU A 55 13.30 -26.11 28.04
C GLU A 55 13.13 -25.80 26.54
N MET A 56 12.62 -26.77 25.77
CA MET A 56 12.28 -26.55 24.36
C MET A 56 11.17 -25.49 24.20
N PHE A 57 10.09 -25.59 24.99
CA PHE A 57 9.00 -24.61 24.95
C PHE A 57 9.46 -23.20 25.34
N ASP A 58 10.27 -23.07 26.38
CA ASP A 58 10.79 -21.77 26.86
C ASP A 58 11.71 -21.13 25.80
N GLY A 59 12.56 -21.93 25.14
CA GLY A 59 13.42 -21.46 24.04
C GLY A 59 12.61 -20.96 22.84
N ILE A 60 11.57 -21.68 22.44
CA ILE A 60 10.67 -21.28 21.35
C ILE A 60 9.90 -20.00 21.73
N LEU A 61 9.36 -19.94 22.96
CA LEU A 61 8.61 -18.78 23.43
C LEU A 61 9.49 -17.53 23.46
N ALA A 62 10.71 -17.65 23.98
CA ALA A 62 11.69 -16.55 23.98
C ALA A 62 12.02 -16.09 22.55
N ALA A 63 12.22 -17.04 21.62
CA ALA A 63 12.55 -16.74 20.22
C ALA A 63 11.41 -16.02 19.47
N ILE A 64 10.15 -16.35 19.76
CA ILE A 64 8.99 -15.79 19.06
C ILE A 64 8.53 -14.45 19.65
N THR A 65 8.75 -14.21 20.95
CA THR A 65 8.14 -13.07 21.66
C THR A 65 8.47 -11.73 21.00
N ALA A 66 9.75 -11.42 20.78
CA ALA A 66 10.17 -10.14 20.21
C ALA A 66 9.69 -9.91 18.76
N PRO A 67 9.95 -10.81 17.78
CA PRO A 67 9.42 -10.65 16.43
C PRO A 67 7.88 -10.67 16.38
N GLY A 68 7.24 -11.47 17.25
CA GLY A 68 5.79 -11.53 17.39
C GLY A 68 5.19 -10.18 17.81
N LEU A 69 5.75 -9.53 18.83
CA LEU A 69 5.30 -8.20 19.27
C LEU A 69 5.46 -7.14 18.18
N VAL A 70 6.57 -7.18 17.41
CA VAL A 70 6.77 -6.27 16.28
C VAL A 70 5.72 -6.49 15.20
N ILE A 71 5.43 -7.75 14.84
CA ILE A 71 4.38 -8.07 13.85
C ILE A 71 3.02 -7.55 14.33
N VAL A 72 2.67 -7.76 15.61
CA VAL A 72 1.41 -7.26 16.19
C VAL A 72 1.34 -5.73 16.10
N ALA A 73 2.40 -5.01 16.47
CA ALA A 73 2.45 -3.55 16.38
C ALA A 73 2.30 -3.04 14.94
N LEU A 74 2.92 -3.73 13.96
CA LEU A 74 2.76 -3.43 12.54
C LEU A 74 1.33 -3.66 12.05
N ILE A 75 0.69 -4.76 12.48
CA ILE A 75 -0.72 -5.05 12.17
C ILE A 75 -1.62 -3.95 12.72
N ILE A 76 -1.46 -3.57 14.00
CA ILE A 76 -2.23 -2.48 14.62
C ILE A 76 -2.05 -1.18 13.82
N THR A 77 -0.81 -0.85 13.43
CA THR A 77 -0.51 0.33 12.62
C THR A 77 -1.23 0.31 11.27
N VAL A 78 -1.24 -0.84 10.58
CA VAL A 78 -1.97 -1.02 9.31
C VAL A 78 -3.48 -0.89 9.50
N LEU A 79 -4.03 -1.42 10.60
CA LEU A 79 -5.45 -1.29 10.93
C LEU A 79 -5.83 0.17 11.19
N ILE A 80 -5.00 0.93 11.92
CA ILE A 80 -5.19 2.37 12.13
C ILE A 80 -5.19 3.11 10.79
N ILE A 81 -4.22 2.84 9.90
CA ILE A 81 -4.16 3.47 8.57
C ILE A 81 -5.42 3.14 7.75
N ARG A 82 -5.84 1.87 7.72
CA ARG A 82 -7.06 1.44 7.02
C ARG A 82 -8.31 2.12 7.59
N SER A 83 -8.42 2.26 8.90
CA SER A 83 -9.55 2.96 9.53
C SER A 83 -9.60 4.43 9.11
N ARG A 84 -8.44 5.10 9.01
CA ARG A 84 -8.34 6.49 8.54
C ARG A 84 -8.68 6.60 7.05
N ASP A 85 -8.25 5.65 6.23
CA ASP A 85 -8.65 5.58 4.81
C ASP A 85 -10.18 5.44 4.66
N VAL A 86 -10.82 4.64 5.52
CA VAL A 86 -12.28 4.46 5.53
C VAL A 86 -12.99 5.74 5.96
N ARG A 87 -12.51 6.41 7.01
CA ARG A 87 -13.07 7.69 7.48
C ARG A 87 -12.96 8.82 6.46
N ARG A 88 -11.97 8.76 5.57
CA ARG A 88 -11.80 9.70 4.43
C ARG A 88 -12.64 9.33 3.21
N ARG A 89 -13.46 8.29 3.22
CA ARG A 89 -14.22 7.94 2.01
C ARG A 89 -15.21 9.06 1.70
N ASP A 90 -15.14 9.55 0.48
CA ASP A 90 -16.15 10.46 -0.05
C ASP A 90 -17.52 9.78 0.00
N PRO A 91 -18.56 10.39 0.60
CA PRO A 91 -19.91 9.82 0.58
C PRO A 91 -20.41 9.61 -0.86
N VAL A 92 -19.94 10.44 -1.80
CA VAL A 92 -20.23 10.29 -3.23
C VAL A 92 -19.09 9.50 -3.87
N ARG A 93 -19.38 8.29 -4.34
CA ARG A 93 -18.41 7.48 -5.11
C ARG A 93 -18.45 7.78 -6.61
N ARG A 94 -19.63 8.05 -7.17
CA ARG A 94 -19.82 8.16 -8.62
C ARG A 94 -19.69 9.60 -9.07
N PHE A 95 -18.85 9.83 -10.07
CA PHE A 95 -18.81 11.12 -10.77
C PHE A 95 -20.16 11.43 -11.39
N THR A 96 -20.56 12.70 -11.34
CA THR A 96 -21.76 13.19 -12.04
C THR A 96 -21.59 13.08 -13.54
N ARG A 97 -22.69 13.15 -14.31
CA ARG A 97 -22.62 13.17 -15.78
C ARG A 97 -21.78 14.33 -16.29
N GLN A 98 -21.91 15.50 -15.65
CA GLN A 98 -21.12 16.69 -15.96
C GLN A 98 -19.62 16.45 -15.70
N GLN A 99 -19.26 15.97 -14.50
CA GLN A 99 -17.86 15.68 -14.16
C GLN A 99 -17.23 14.67 -15.14
N ARG A 100 -17.98 13.63 -15.53
CA ARG A 100 -17.52 12.66 -16.55
C ARG A 100 -17.30 13.33 -17.89
N ARG A 101 -18.23 14.17 -18.36
CA ARG A 101 -18.09 14.88 -19.64
C ARG A 101 -16.87 15.80 -19.63
N GLU A 102 -16.71 16.59 -18.58
CA GLU A 102 -15.59 17.52 -18.42
C GLU A 102 -14.25 16.80 -18.31
N GLY A 103 -14.17 15.74 -17.50
CA GLY A 103 -12.95 14.95 -17.35
C GLY A 103 -12.53 14.23 -18.63
N MET A 104 -13.49 13.72 -19.42
CA MET A 104 -13.23 13.10 -20.71
C MET A 104 -12.82 14.12 -21.78
N ALA A 105 -13.46 15.29 -21.79
CA ALA A 105 -13.11 16.39 -22.68
C ALA A 105 -11.71 16.93 -22.40
N ARG A 106 -11.35 17.10 -21.12
CA ARG A 106 -9.99 17.49 -20.68
C ARG A 106 -8.91 16.53 -21.19
N ALA A 107 -9.24 15.24 -21.29
CA ALA A 107 -8.32 14.22 -21.80
C ALA A 107 -8.34 14.09 -23.33
N GLY A 108 -9.15 14.87 -24.06
CA GLY A 108 -9.34 14.73 -25.51
C GLY A 108 -9.90 13.36 -25.91
N GLY A 109 -10.68 12.73 -25.02
CA GLY A 109 -11.19 11.37 -25.25
C GLY A 109 -10.12 10.27 -25.28
N GLN A 110 -8.86 10.58 -24.95
CA GLN A 110 -7.76 9.61 -24.93
C GLN A 110 -7.40 9.20 -23.50
N CYS A 111 -7.09 7.93 -23.31
CA CYS A 111 -6.65 7.39 -22.02
C CYS A 111 -5.45 8.17 -21.46
N GLU A 112 -5.55 8.62 -20.20
CA GLU A 112 -4.50 9.34 -19.48
C GLU A 112 -3.54 8.39 -18.74
N MET A 113 -3.94 7.12 -18.61
CA MET A 113 -3.16 6.07 -17.97
C MET A 113 -1.94 5.68 -18.79
N GLU A 114 -1.00 5.01 -18.13
CA GLU A 114 0.24 4.57 -18.75
C GLU A 114 0.11 3.17 -19.36
N ALA A 115 0.80 2.95 -20.47
CA ALA A 115 0.97 1.65 -21.10
C ALA A 115 2.46 1.45 -21.49
N GLY A 116 2.96 0.22 -21.34
CA GLY A 116 4.34 -0.13 -21.70
C GLY A 116 5.38 0.73 -20.98
N PHE A 117 6.30 1.33 -21.72
CA PHE A 117 7.42 2.19 -21.27
C PHE A 117 6.98 3.53 -20.65
N ARG A 118 5.98 3.52 -19.75
CA ARG A 118 5.44 4.69 -19.03
C ARG A 118 4.91 5.80 -19.95
N ARG A 119 4.59 5.45 -21.19
CA ARG A 119 3.99 6.38 -22.17
C ARG A 119 2.48 6.44 -21.97
N ARG A 120 1.88 7.55 -22.39
CA ARG A 120 0.42 7.68 -22.40
C ARG A 120 -0.19 6.57 -23.27
N CYS A 121 -1.23 5.93 -22.77
CA CYS A 121 -1.95 4.92 -23.54
C CYS A 121 -2.66 5.60 -24.73
N SER A 122 -2.43 5.07 -25.93
CA SER A 122 -3.04 5.61 -27.16
C SER A 122 -4.51 5.26 -27.34
N ARG A 123 -5.04 4.33 -26.52
CA ARG A 123 -6.45 3.88 -26.62
C ARG A 123 -7.43 4.99 -26.25
N PRO A 124 -8.64 4.99 -26.83
CA PRO A 124 -9.71 5.87 -26.37
C PRO A 124 -10.01 5.62 -24.89
N ALA A 125 -10.33 6.69 -24.17
CA ALA A 125 -10.86 6.58 -22.83
C ALA A 125 -12.31 6.09 -22.91
N GLU A 126 -12.69 5.21 -22.00
CA GLU A 126 -14.02 4.62 -21.93
C GLU A 126 -14.68 4.93 -20.57
N HIS A 127 -13.86 5.09 -19.53
CA HIS A 127 -14.29 5.25 -18.15
C HIS A 127 -13.64 6.47 -17.51
N GLY A 128 -14.38 7.10 -16.60
CA GLY A 128 -13.80 8.00 -15.61
C GLY A 128 -13.50 7.23 -14.34
N ASP A 129 -12.24 7.23 -13.92
CA ASP A 129 -11.77 6.55 -12.71
C ASP A 129 -11.14 7.56 -11.73
N HIS A 130 -10.97 7.15 -10.48
CA HIS A 130 -10.26 7.91 -9.48
C HIS A 130 -8.76 7.63 -9.55
N PHE A 131 -7.94 8.63 -9.83
CA PHE A 131 -6.48 8.50 -9.84
C PHE A 131 -5.97 7.99 -8.50
N TYR A 132 -6.35 8.66 -7.40
CA TYR A 132 -6.23 8.15 -6.04
C TYR A 132 -7.51 7.35 -5.70
N PRO A 133 -7.43 6.04 -5.38
CA PRO A 133 -8.63 5.21 -5.23
C PRO A 133 -9.61 5.73 -4.16
N TRP A 134 -10.89 5.79 -4.52
CA TRP A 134 -11.97 6.15 -3.59
C TRP A 134 -11.95 5.33 -2.29
N SER A 135 -11.69 4.02 -2.40
CA SER A 135 -11.63 3.10 -1.24
C SER A 135 -10.52 3.42 -0.23
N LYS A 136 -9.59 4.32 -0.59
CA LYS A 136 -8.45 4.76 0.22
C LYS A 136 -8.52 6.26 0.57
N GLY A 137 -9.69 6.88 0.36
CA GLY A 137 -9.96 8.28 0.66
C GLY A 137 -9.63 9.25 -0.48
N GLY A 138 -9.62 8.79 -1.73
CA GLY A 138 -9.63 9.70 -2.89
C GLY A 138 -10.98 10.40 -3.02
N SER A 139 -10.99 11.70 -3.35
CA SER A 139 -12.22 12.48 -3.54
C SER A 139 -12.86 12.21 -4.90
N THR A 140 -14.17 12.37 -5.02
CA THR A 140 -14.89 12.34 -6.28
C THR A 140 -14.96 13.76 -6.86
N SER A 141 -13.82 14.22 -7.37
CA SER A 141 -13.64 15.53 -8.00
C SER A 141 -12.97 15.44 -9.37
N LEU A 142 -13.02 16.53 -10.14
CA LEU A 142 -12.30 16.63 -11.41
C LEU A 142 -10.78 16.54 -11.24
N GLN A 143 -10.24 16.99 -10.11
CA GLN A 143 -8.80 16.90 -9.83
C GLN A 143 -8.40 15.44 -9.62
N ASN A 144 -9.24 14.61 -8.98
CA ASN A 144 -8.97 13.18 -8.84
C ASN A 144 -9.48 12.34 -10.04
N PHE A 145 -10.18 12.93 -11.00
CA PHE A 145 -10.67 12.24 -12.19
C PHE A 145 -9.53 11.90 -13.16
N VAL A 146 -9.51 10.67 -13.65
CA VAL A 146 -8.65 10.24 -14.75
C VAL A 146 -9.47 9.53 -15.83
N ALA A 147 -9.27 9.92 -17.09
CA ALA A 147 -9.89 9.24 -18.22
C ALA A 147 -9.10 7.96 -18.55
N ALA A 148 -9.74 6.79 -18.52
CA ALA A 148 -9.07 5.51 -18.67
C ALA A 148 -9.78 4.58 -19.67
N CYS A 149 -9.01 3.85 -20.47
CA CYS A 149 -9.54 2.71 -21.23
C CYS A 149 -9.80 1.52 -20.29
N SER A 150 -10.66 0.58 -20.70
CA SER A 150 -11.01 -0.56 -19.84
C SER A 150 -9.80 -1.38 -19.38
N ARG A 151 -8.79 -1.57 -20.24
CA ARG A 151 -7.58 -2.34 -19.92
C ARG A 151 -6.74 -1.66 -18.83
N CYS A 152 -6.44 -0.37 -18.99
CA CYS A 152 -5.64 0.37 -18.01
C CYS A 152 -6.38 0.55 -16.70
N ASN A 153 -7.69 0.79 -16.74
CA ASN A 153 -8.53 0.87 -15.55
C ASN A 153 -8.48 -0.43 -14.73
N ARG A 154 -8.69 -1.59 -15.40
CA ARG A 154 -8.60 -2.91 -14.76
C ARG A 154 -7.21 -3.20 -14.20
N ALA A 155 -6.15 -2.86 -14.93
CA ALA A 155 -4.76 -3.06 -14.49
C ALA A 155 -4.41 -2.21 -13.26
N LYS A 156 -4.90 -0.96 -13.19
CA LYS A 156 -4.72 -0.07 -12.03
C LYS A 156 -5.45 -0.60 -10.80
N GLY A 157 -6.72 -0.94 -10.95
CA GLY A 157 -7.59 -1.34 -9.85
C GLY A 157 -7.56 -0.34 -8.68
N ALA A 158 -7.44 -0.85 -7.45
CA ALA A 158 -7.39 -0.04 -6.23
C ALA A 158 -5.94 0.28 -5.77
N GLN A 159 -4.94 0.24 -6.65
CA GLN A 159 -3.56 0.55 -6.27
C GLN A 159 -3.39 2.05 -6.00
N ILE A 160 -2.60 2.40 -4.97
CA ILE A 160 -2.23 3.81 -4.73
C ILE A 160 -1.19 4.18 -5.78
N PRO A 161 -1.36 5.29 -6.52
CA PRO A 161 -0.38 5.73 -7.49
C PRO A 161 0.95 6.07 -6.80
N SER A 162 2.07 5.80 -7.46
CA SER A 162 3.37 6.25 -6.98
C SER A 162 3.55 7.75 -7.22
N PRO A 163 4.42 8.44 -6.45
CA PRO A 163 4.72 9.86 -6.69
C PRO A 163 5.21 10.11 -8.12
N ALA A 164 6.04 9.22 -8.65
CA ALA A 164 6.52 9.31 -10.02
C ALA A 164 5.39 9.14 -11.07
N GLN A 165 4.35 8.34 -10.79
CA GLN A 165 3.18 8.25 -11.67
C GLN A 165 2.37 9.55 -11.66
N GLN A 166 2.21 10.17 -10.49
CA GLN A 166 1.56 11.48 -10.36
C GLN A 166 2.33 12.55 -11.14
N GLU A 167 3.63 12.67 -10.90
CA GLU A 167 4.49 13.66 -11.57
C GLU A 167 4.47 13.51 -13.09
N ARG A 168 4.50 12.28 -13.60
CA ARG A 168 4.39 12.03 -15.05
C ARG A 168 3.02 12.37 -15.60
N LEU A 169 1.94 12.06 -14.88
CA LEU A 169 0.59 12.43 -15.33
C LEU A 169 0.41 13.95 -15.34
N GLU A 170 0.83 14.64 -14.28
CA GLU A 170 0.83 16.12 -14.21
C GLU A 170 1.69 16.71 -15.34
N GLY A 171 2.91 16.21 -15.53
CA GLY A 171 3.79 16.61 -16.62
C GLY A 171 3.16 16.44 -17.99
N ARG A 172 2.45 15.33 -18.24
CA ARG A 172 1.69 15.14 -19.48
C ARG A 172 0.50 16.09 -19.58
N ARG A 173 -0.26 16.32 -18.50
CA ARG A 173 -1.41 17.24 -18.50
C ARG A 173 -1.00 18.65 -18.89
N ARG A 174 0.18 19.11 -18.50
CA ARG A 174 0.70 20.43 -18.94
C ARG A 174 0.78 20.59 -20.45
N THR A 175 0.82 19.50 -21.23
CA THR A 175 0.88 19.60 -22.70
C THR A 175 -0.51 19.71 -23.36
N TYR A 176 -1.61 19.47 -22.65
CA TYR A 176 -2.97 19.48 -23.22
C TYR A 176 -4.06 20.06 -22.30
N VAL A 177 -3.71 20.51 -21.09
CA VAL A 177 -4.61 21.19 -20.15
C VAL A 177 -4.14 22.63 -20.00
N THR A 178 -5.01 23.58 -20.30
CA THR A 178 -4.69 25.02 -20.28
C THR A 178 -4.76 25.63 -18.88
N LEU A 179 -5.66 25.14 -18.03
CA LEU A 179 -5.84 25.62 -16.66
C LEU A 179 -4.87 24.89 -15.72
N GLU A 180 -3.92 25.62 -15.12
CA GLU A 180 -2.90 25.02 -14.23
C GLU A 180 -3.53 24.29 -13.03
N VAL A 181 -4.63 24.81 -12.48
CA VAL A 181 -5.38 24.15 -11.39
C VAL A 181 -5.91 22.76 -11.78
N ALA A 182 -6.16 22.52 -13.08
CA ALA A 182 -6.65 21.25 -13.61
C ALA A 182 -5.52 20.29 -14.02
N VAL A 183 -4.25 20.72 -13.95
CA VAL A 183 -3.07 19.86 -14.15
C VAL A 183 -2.88 18.93 -12.97
N ALA A 184 -3.02 19.46 -11.75
CA ALA A 184 -2.87 18.70 -10.52
C ALA A 184 -3.81 17.48 -10.49
N VAL A 185 -3.35 16.41 -9.85
CA VAL A 185 -4.10 15.16 -9.81
C VAL A 185 -4.00 14.47 -8.45
N GLY A 186 -5.03 13.69 -8.11
CA GLY A 186 -5.01 12.82 -6.94
C GLY A 186 -5.52 13.47 -5.66
N GLU A 187 -6.49 14.38 -5.79
CA GLU A 187 -7.15 14.97 -4.64
C GLU A 187 -7.73 13.89 -3.71
N ARG A 188 -7.60 14.14 -2.41
CA ARG A 188 -8.07 13.28 -1.33
C ARG A 188 -9.06 14.04 -0.48
N GLN A 189 -10.02 13.31 0.05
CA GLN A 189 -10.91 13.88 1.06
C GLN A 189 -10.11 14.17 2.35
N PRO A 190 -10.37 15.32 3.00
CA PRO A 190 -9.81 15.61 4.32
C PRO A 190 -10.31 14.59 5.36
N LEU A 191 -9.64 14.52 6.51
CA LEU A 191 -10.24 13.83 7.65
C LEU A 191 -11.35 14.75 8.19
N PRO A 192 -12.53 14.19 8.51
CA PRO A 192 -13.50 14.90 9.34
C PRO A 192 -12.93 15.17 10.73
#